data_AF-A0A4P7RMM1-F1
#
_entry.id   AF-A0A4P7RMM1-F1
#
_cell.length_a   1.000
_cell.length_b   1.000
_cell.length_c   1.000
_cell.angle_alpha   90.00
_cell.angle_beta   90.00
_cell.angle_gamma   90.00
#
_symmetry.space_group_name_H-M   'P 1'
#
loop_
_entity.id
_entity.type
_entity.pdbx_description
1 polymer ?
#
loop_
_entity_poly.entity_id
_entity_poly.type
_entity_poly.pdbx_seq_one_letter_code
_entity_poly.pdbx_strand_id
1 'polypeptide(L)'
;MENSPVEPGATAGAQLDQYEVTLPKAAHSVVISLDAVSSGKRRNDVRVRMEEPWARPEWELASDEPSAIGGEETAPMPLSIFATGVATCFMTQVRNFARQRGFM
;
A
#
# COMPACT_ATOMS: atom_id res chain seq x y z
N MET A 1 -27.03 -8.05 27.74
CA MET A 1 -25.57 -8.23 27.65
C MET A 1 -25.08 -7.19 26.68
N GLU A 2 -24.62 -6.08 27.24
CA GLU A 2 -24.28 -4.84 26.55
C GLU A 2 -22.91 -5.02 25.86
N ASN A 3 -22.86 -4.85 24.54
CA ASN A 3 -21.59 -4.81 23.82
C ASN A 3 -20.91 -3.48 24.12
N SER A 4 -19.90 -3.51 24.99
CA SER A 4 -19.00 -2.37 25.16
C SER A 4 -18.29 -2.06 23.84
N PRO A 5 -18.13 -0.79 23.47
CA PRO A 5 -17.28 -0.39 22.36
C PRO A 5 -15.84 -0.84 22.67
N VAL A 6 -15.21 -1.50 21.71
CA VAL A 6 -13.75 -1.65 21.72
C VAL A 6 -13.19 -0.25 21.54
N GLU A 7 -12.64 0.32 22.61
CA GLU A 7 -11.85 1.55 22.58
C GLU A 7 -10.76 1.39 21.49
N PRO A 8 -10.68 2.32 20.51
CA PRO A 8 -9.60 2.28 19.53
C PRO A 8 -8.28 2.43 20.29
N GLY A 9 -7.48 1.37 20.24
CA GLY A 9 -6.14 1.34 20.82
C GLY A 9 -5.39 2.60 20.41
N ALA A 10 -5.08 3.42 21.40
CA ALA A 10 -4.26 4.60 21.24
C ALA A 10 -2.93 4.23 20.57
N THR A 11 -2.40 5.19 19.80
CA THR A 11 -1.06 5.22 19.17
C THR A 11 -0.94 4.63 17.75
N ALA A 12 -1.68 5.19 16.78
CA ALA A 12 -1.34 5.06 15.35
C ALA A 12 -1.25 6.42 14.62
N GLY A 13 -1.28 7.55 15.35
CA GLY A 13 -1.32 8.89 14.77
C GLY A 13 0.03 9.63 14.69
N ALA A 14 1.07 9.17 15.40
CA ALA A 14 2.29 9.98 15.59
C ALA A 14 3.48 9.61 14.69
N GLN A 15 3.44 8.46 13.99
CA GLN A 15 4.64 7.92 13.35
C GLN A 15 4.67 8.08 11.83
N LEU A 16 3.59 8.47 11.15
CA LEU A 16 3.58 8.65 9.70
C LEU A 16 4.11 10.03 9.25
N ASP A 17 3.89 11.07 10.05
CA ASP A 17 4.27 12.44 9.71
C ASP A 17 5.78 12.68 9.72
N GLN A 18 6.53 11.92 10.53
CA GLN A 18 8.00 12.06 10.62
C GLN A 18 8.72 11.82 9.29
N TYR A 19 8.10 11.05 8.39
CA TYR A 19 8.70 10.71 7.09
C TYR A 19 8.59 11.85 6.07
N GLU A 20 7.54 12.68 6.13
CA GLU A 20 7.44 13.84 5.24
C GLU A 20 8.47 14.93 5.58
N VAL A 21 8.80 15.09 6.87
CA VAL A 21 9.72 16.13 7.36
C VAL A 21 11.18 15.84 6.96
N THR A 22 11.52 14.58 6.68
CA THR A 22 12.87 14.13 6.33
C THR A 22 13.05 13.74 4.86
N LEU A 23 12.04 13.93 4.01
CA LEU A 23 12.14 13.71 2.56
C LEU A 23 13.32 14.51 1.98
N PRO A 24 14.25 13.87 1.25
CA PRO A 24 15.32 14.60 0.59
C PRO A 24 14.72 15.57 -0.43
N LYS A 25 15.05 16.86 -0.29
CA LYS A 25 14.58 17.93 -1.20
C LYS A 25 15.26 17.87 -2.58
N ALA A 26 16.39 17.17 -2.68
CA ALA A 26 17.08 16.89 -3.93
C ALA A 26 16.64 15.52 -4.49
N ALA A 27 16.96 15.29 -5.77
CA ALA A 27 16.81 13.97 -6.37
C ALA A 27 17.55 12.92 -5.52
N HIS A 28 16.88 11.82 -5.23
CA HIS A 28 17.36 10.74 -4.41
C HIS A 28 16.83 9.42 -4.94
N SER A 29 17.51 8.33 -4.59
CA SER A 29 17.08 6.99 -4.95
C SER A 29 15.85 6.58 -4.14
N VAL A 30 14.96 5.85 -4.80
CA VAL A 30 13.82 5.18 -4.18
C VAL A 30 13.93 3.72 -4.57
N VAL A 31 14.05 2.84 -3.58
CA VAL A 31 14.21 1.40 -3.78
C VAL A 31 13.04 0.70 -3.09
N ILE A 32 12.26 -0.01 -3.88
CA ILE A 32 11.17 -0.88 -3.43
C ILE A 32 11.50 -2.29 -3.91
N SER A 33 11.62 -3.21 -2.96
CA SER A 33 11.92 -4.61 -3.21
C SER A 33 10.68 -5.46 -3.02
N LEU A 34 10.52 -6.46 -3.89
CA LEU A 34 9.39 -7.39 -3.87
C LEU A 34 9.92 -8.82 -3.93
N ASP A 35 9.56 -9.63 -2.94
CA ASP A 35 9.78 -11.09 -2.97
C ASP A 35 8.44 -11.77 -3.24
N ALA A 36 8.30 -12.35 -4.43
CA ALA A 36 7.07 -12.96 -4.90
C ALA A 36 7.20 -14.47 -5.04
N VAL A 37 6.20 -15.21 -4.56
CA VAL A 37 6.07 -16.65 -4.73
C VAL A 37 4.72 -16.95 -5.39
N SER A 38 4.76 -17.68 -6.50
CA SER A 38 3.54 -18.23 -7.09
C SER A 38 3.12 -19.48 -6.31
N SER A 39 1.89 -19.50 -5.85
CA SER A 39 1.32 -20.54 -4.98
C SER A 39 -0.05 -20.98 -5.53
N GLY A 40 -0.52 -22.16 -5.10
CA GLY A 40 -1.82 -22.69 -5.56
C GLY A 40 -1.90 -22.82 -7.09
N LYS A 41 -3.07 -22.50 -7.68
CA LYS A 41 -3.25 -22.51 -9.14
C LYS A 41 -2.80 -21.21 -9.81
N ARG A 42 -3.32 -20.09 -9.33
CA ARG A 42 -3.08 -18.73 -9.86
C ARG A 42 -2.83 -17.70 -8.76
N ARG A 43 -2.64 -18.17 -7.53
CA ARG A 43 -2.35 -17.30 -6.40
C ARG A 43 -0.88 -16.86 -6.46
N ASN A 44 -0.62 -15.62 -6.09
CA ASN A 44 0.73 -15.11 -5.88
C ASN A 44 0.76 -14.38 -4.55
N ASP A 45 1.68 -14.77 -3.69
CA ASP A 45 1.94 -14.13 -2.39
C ASP A 45 3.22 -13.29 -2.52
N VAL A 46 3.14 -12.01 -2.13
CA VAL A 46 4.18 -11.01 -2.37
C VAL A 46 4.47 -10.26 -1.09
N ARG A 47 5.74 -10.26 -0.68
CA ARG A 47 6.26 -9.37 0.37
C ARG A 47 6.85 -8.13 -0.28
N VAL A 48 6.35 -6.95 0.09
CA VAL A 48 6.82 -5.65 -0.42
C VAL A 48 7.43 -4.81 0.69
N ARG A 49 8.60 -4.25 0.42
CA ARG A 49 9.32 -3.37 1.35
C ARG A 49 9.92 -2.17 0.59
N MET A 50 9.89 -1.01 1.23
CA MET A 50 10.68 0.14 0.81
C MET A 50 11.99 0.12 1.59
N GLU A 51 13.11 0.15 0.88
CA GLU A 51 14.48 0.11 1.44
C GLU A 51 15.08 1.53 1.48
N GLU A 52 14.80 2.33 0.46
CA GLU A 52 15.24 3.72 0.33
C GLU A 52 14.05 4.63 0.01
N PRO A 53 14.04 5.89 0.48
CA PRO A 53 15.10 6.58 1.25
C PRO A 53 15.20 6.16 2.73
N TRP A 54 14.25 5.40 3.24
CA TRP A 54 14.28 4.79 4.57
C TRP A 54 13.47 3.50 4.57
N ALA A 55 13.88 2.56 5.42
CA ALA A 55 13.14 1.33 5.63
C ALA A 55 11.71 1.63 6.12
N ARG A 56 10.72 1.04 5.46
CA ARG A 56 9.31 1.04 5.91
C ARG A 56 8.91 -0.36 6.40
N PRO A 57 7.84 -0.47 7.20
CA PRO A 57 7.25 -1.78 7.49
C PRO A 57 6.99 -2.54 6.19
N GLU A 58 7.29 -3.84 6.22
CA GLU A 58 6.95 -4.76 5.14
C GLU A 58 5.43 -4.98 5.11
N TRP A 59 4.89 -5.16 3.91
CA TRP A 59 3.51 -5.55 3.70
C TRP A 59 3.43 -6.87 2.94
N GLU A 60 2.48 -7.70 3.35
CA GLU A 60 2.12 -8.91 2.61
C GLU A 60 0.89 -8.61 1.75
N LEU A 61 1.03 -8.89 0.46
CA LEU A 61 -0.04 -8.79 -0.52
C LEU A 61 -0.25 -10.17 -1.13
N ALA A 62 -1.47 -10.44 -1.56
CA ALA A 62 -1.78 -11.61 -2.36
C ALA A 62 -2.64 -11.20 -3.55
N SER A 63 -2.46 -11.88 -4.66
CA SER A 63 -3.34 -11.82 -5.82
C SER A 63 -3.81 -13.21 -6.20
N ASP A 64 -5.02 -13.33 -6.72
CA ASP A 64 -5.54 -14.58 -7.30
C ASP A 64 -6.53 -14.22 -8.41
N GLU A 65 -6.77 -15.16 -9.31
CA GLU A 65 -7.74 -14.98 -10.39
C GLU A 65 -9.10 -15.60 -10.03
N PRO A 66 -10.21 -15.15 -10.64
CA PRO A 66 -11.49 -15.80 -10.47
C PRO A 66 -11.50 -17.20 -11.09
N SER A 67 -12.41 -18.04 -10.59
CA SER A 67 -12.59 -19.42 -11.07
C SER A 67 -12.80 -19.52 -12.59
N ALA A 68 -13.48 -18.53 -13.18
CA ALA A 68 -13.76 -18.46 -14.62
C ALA A 68 -12.50 -18.48 -15.52
N ILE A 69 -11.34 -18.07 -15.00
CA ILE A 69 -10.05 -18.10 -15.74
C ILE A 69 -8.99 -18.96 -15.04
N GLY A 70 -9.42 -19.86 -14.15
CA GLY A 70 -8.61 -20.93 -13.57
C GLY A 70 -7.94 -20.60 -12.23
N GLY A 71 -8.33 -19.52 -11.57
CA GLY A 71 -7.92 -19.25 -10.18
C GLY A 71 -8.92 -19.77 -9.15
N GLU A 72 -8.71 -19.40 -7.88
CA GLU A 72 -9.52 -19.86 -6.75
C GLU A 72 -10.19 -18.70 -6.01
N GLU A 73 -10.04 -17.47 -6.52
CA GLU A 73 -10.62 -16.24 -5.99
C GLU A 73 -10.32 -16.02 -4.49
N THR A 74 -9.16 -16.50 -4.04
CA THR A 74 -8.71 -16.41 -2.63
C THR A 74 -8.08 -15.07 -2.28
N ALA A 75 -7.87 -14.21 -3.27
CA ALA A 75 -7.33 -12.86 -3.18
C ALA A 75 -7.79 -12.03 -4.39
N PRO A 76 -7.65 -10.69 -4.37
CA PRO A 76 -8.03 -9.84 -5.49
C PRO A 76 -7.25 -10.15 -6.78
N MET A 77 -7.83 -9.86 -7.94
CA MET A 77 -7.15 -10.01 -9.23
C MET A 77 -5.88 -9.15 -9.31
N PRO A 78 -4.79 -9.64 -9.89
CA PRO A 78 -3.57 -8.84 -10.11
C PRO A 78 -3.86 -7.48 -10.76
N LEU A 79 -4.75 -7.47 -11.76
CA LEU A 79 -5.15 -6.25 -12.46
C LEU A 79 -5.89 -5.26 -11.55
N SER A 80 -6.68 -5.74 -10.59
CA SER A 80 -7.39 -4.88 -9.63
C SER A 80 -6.43 -4.21 -8.65
N ILE A 81 -5.37 -4.91 -8.23
CA ILE A 81 -4.31 -4.36 -7.37
C ILE A 81 -3.53 -3.29 -8.14
N PHE A 82 -3.18 -3.56 -9.40
CA PHE A 82 -2.52 -2.58 -10.27
C PHE A 82 -3.37 -1.30 -10.44
N ALA A 83 -4.65 -1.45 -10.80
CA ALA A 83 -5.55 -0.32 -10.97
C ALA A 83 -5.71 0.49 -9.67
N THR A 84 -5.80 -0.19 -8.52
CA THR A 84 -5.82 0.44 -7.19
C THR A 84 -4.57 1.28 -6.94
N GLY A 85 -3.38 0.74 -7.25
CA GLY A 85 -2.11 1.46 -7.11
C GLY A 85 -2.05 2.73 -7.96
N VAL A 86 -2.49 2.65 -9.22
CA VAL A 86 -2.55 3.82 -10.12
C VAL A 86 -3.52 4.88 -9.58
N ALA A 87 -4.74 4.48 -9.20
CA ALA A 87 -5.75 5.40 -8.71
C ALA A 87 -5.31 6.11 -7.42
N THR A 88 -4.77 5.36 -6.45
CA THR A 88 -4.34 5.91 -5.16
C THR A 88 -3.11 6.81 -5.28
N CYS A 89 -2.16 6.46 -6.15
CA CYS A 89 -1.02 7.32 -6.48
C CYS A 89 -1.50 8.64 -7.09
N PHE A 90 -2.38 8.57 -8.08
CA PHE A 90 -2.94 9.76 -8.72
C PHE A 90 -3.69 10.66 -7.73
N MET A 91 -4.55 10.09 -6.88
CA MET A 91 -5.27 10.85 -5.84
C MET A 91 -4.33 11.57 -4.87
N THR A 92 -3.21 10.95 -4.51
CA THR A 92 -2.17 11.57 -3.66
C THR A 92 -1.58 12.80 -4.35
N GLN A 93 -1.23 12.67 -5.64
CA GLN A 93 -0.68 13.79 -6.41
C GLN A 93 -1.70 14.92 -6.59
N VAL A 94 -2.97 14.60 -6.84
CA VAL A 94 -4.04 15.61 -6.92
C VAL A 94 -4.15 16.40 -5.61
N ARG A 95 -4.17 15.72 -4.46
CA ARG A 95 -4.23 16.38 -3.14
C ARG A 95 -3.01 17.27 -2.90
N ASN A 96 -1.82 16.81 -3.25
CA ASN A 96 -0.59 17.57 -3.08
C ASN A 96 -0.57 18.84 -3.95
N PHE A 97 -1.01 18.74 -5.20
CA PHE A 97 -1.08 19.88 -6.11
C PHE A 97 -2.21 20.87 -5.79
N ALA A 98 -3.34 20.39 -5.28
CA ALA A 98 -4.42 21.23 -4.78
C ALA A 98 -3.93 22.10 -3.61
N ARG A 99 -3.29 21.46 -2.62
CA ARG A 99 -2.68 22.16 -1.46
C ARG A 99 -1.65 23.20 -1.89
N GLN A 100 -0.77 22.88 -2.83
CA GLN A 100 0.22 23.82 -3.37
C GLN A 100 -0.40 25.03 -4.10
N ARG A 101 -1.62 24.88 -4.65
CA ARG A 101 -2.35 25.94 -5.37
C ARG A 101 -3.33 26.71 -4.47
N GLY A 102 -3.36 26.41 -3.17
CA GLY A 102 -4.23 27.11 -2.21
C GLY A 102 -5.67 26.57 -2.14
N PHE A 103 -5.93 25.37 -2.68
CA PHE A 103 -7.19 24.67 -2.47
C PHE A 103 -7.04 23.75 -1.24
N MET A 104 -7.89 23.93 -0.23
CA MET A 104 -7.99 23.06 0.97
C MET A 104 -9.10 22.03 0.78
#